data_AF-A0A519HCE8-F1
#
_entry.id   AF-A0A519HCE8-F1
#
_cell.length_a   1.000
_cell.length_b   1.000
_cell.length_c   1.000
_cell.angle_alpha   90.00
_cell.angle_beta   90.00
_cell.angle_gamma   90.00
#
_symmetry.space_group_name_H-M   'P 1'
#
loop_
_entity.id
_entity.type
_entity.pdbx_description
1 polymer ?
#
loop_
_entity_poly.entity_id
_entity_poly.type
_entity_poly.pdbx_seq_one_letter_code
_entity_poly.pdbx_strand_id
1 'polypeptide(L)'
;MNRSTPLLAALLALATAASAAETDAIVQAWPARKPVRDAALESKVEAALKGLTLRQKIGQITQPEIRAITPEQVREYAIGTILNGGGGWPGNDRAATPAQWRELSEKFQAAALQATPGIPLIWGTDAVHGHNNVRGATLFPHNIALGATRNADLVRDIGRATARAVRASGLHWAFAPTLAVVQDVRWGRTYESYGVDPALVKRLGQAAVEGLQEGLQEGRGVLATAKHYIGDGGTRRGIDQGLAPTSPADLAN
;
A
#
# COMPACT_ATOMS: atom_id res chain seq x y z
N MET A 1 -41.63 34.20 -38.62
CA MET A 1 -41.58 32.73 -38.41
C MET A 1 -40.12 32.29 -38.47
N ASN A 2 -39.46 32.16 -37.31
CA ASN A 2 -38.04 31.85 -37.23
C ASN A 2 -37.86 30.34 -37.07
N ARG A 3 -37.38 29.66 -38.13
CA ARG A 3 -37.27 28.18 -38.23
C ARG A 3 -35.88 27.66 -37.82
N SER A 4 -35.32 28.15 -36.72
CA SER A 4 -33.92 27.85 -36.34
C SER A 4 -33.76 27.14 -34.99
N THR A 5 -34.85 26.90 -34.26
CA THR A 5 -34.81 26.35 -32.91
C THR A 5 -34.77 24.81 -32.75
N PRO A 6 -35.06 23.93 -33.74
CA PRO A 6 -35.02 22.49 -33.49
C PRO A 6 -33.64 21.83 -33.70
N LEU A 7 -32.70 22.47 -34.43
CA LEU A 7 -31.38 21.85 -34.68
C LEU A 7 -30.39 21.97 -33.51
N LEU A 8 -30.48 23.02 -32.70
CA LEU A 8 -29.53 23.24 -31.59
C LEU A 8 -29.76 22.30 -30.40
N ALA A 9 -31.02 21.85 -30.20
CA ALA A 9 -31.36 20.91 -29.13
C ALA A 9 -30.90 19.48 -29.43
N ALA A 10 -30.86 19.07 -30.70
CA ALA A 10 -30.40 17.73 -31.10
C ALA A 10 -28.87 17.57 -30.94
N LEU A 11 -28.08 18.62 -31.21
CA LEU A 11 -26.63 18.59 -31.07
C LEU A 11 -26.17 18.58 -29.60
N LEU A 12 -26.92 19.19 -28.68
CA LEU A 12 -26.61 19.15 -27.24
C LEU A 12 -26.93 17.80 -26.58
N ALA A 13 -27.93 17.07 -27.09
CA ALA A 13 -28.30 15.74 -26.59
C ALA A 13 -27.33 14.63 -27.06
N LEU A 14 -26.67 14.80 -28.21
CA LEU A 14 -25.65 13.87 -28.72
C LEU A 14 -24.29 14.03 -28.04
N ALA A 15 -23.97 15.22 -27.51
CA ALA A 15 -22.71 15.47 -26.79
C ALA A 15 -22.71 14.94 -25.35
N THR A 16 -23.88 14.84 -24.71
CA THR A 16 -24.00 14.33 -23.32
C THR A 16 -24.07 12.81 -23.24
N ALA A 17 -24.51 12.11 -24.29
CA ALA A 17 -24.54 10.65 -24.33
C ALA A 17 -23.14 10.02 -24.55
N ALA A 18 -22.22 10.73 -25.20
CA ALA A 18 -20.87 10.22 -25.49
C ALA A 18 -19.97 10.16 -24.25
N SER A 19 -20.21 10.99 -23.22
CA SER A 19 -19.37 11.06 -22.02
C SER A 19 -19.68 9.98 -20.99
N ALA A 20 -20.87 9.36 -21.01
CA ALA A 20 -21.24 8.32 -20.05
C ALA A 20 -20.75 6.93 -20.47
N ALA A 21 -20.62 6.67 -21.78
CA ALA A 21 -20.26 5.35 -22.31
C ALA A 21 -18.75 5.02 -22.18
N GLU A 22 -17.86 6.01 -22.18
CA GLU A 22 -16.41 5.79 -22.07
C GLU A 22 -15.97 5.28 -20.69
N THR A 23 -16.70 5.63 -19.62
CA THR A 23 -16.34 5.22 -18.25
C THR A 23 -16.55 3.72 -18.03
N ASP A 24 -17.48 3.11 -18.76
CA ASP A 24 -17.81 1.68 -18.64
C ASP A 24 -16.74 0.81 -19.31
N ALA A 25 -16.20 1.21 -20.48
CA ALA A 25 -15.20 0.44 -21.22
C ALA A 25 -13.91 0.16 -20.41
N ILE A 26 -13.51 1.11 -19.54
CA ILE A 26 -12.37 0.92 -18.62
C ILE A 26 -12.65 -0.20 -17.63
N VAL A 27 -13.83 -0.19 -17.01
CA VAL A 27 -14.23 -1.17 -16.01
C VAL A 27 -14.47 -2.54 -16.65
N GLN A 28 -15.06 -2.58 -17.85
CA GLN A 28 -15.30 -3.82 -18.60
C GLN A 28 -14.00 -4.48 -19.09
N ALA A 29 -12.94 -3.71 -19.34
CA ALA A 29 -11.64 -4.24 -19.75
C ALA A 29 -10.91 -4.99 -18.61
N TRP A 30 -11.31 -4.77 -17.35
CA TRP A 30 -10.65 -5.34 -16.19
C TRP A 30 -11.38 -6.61 -15.70
N PRO A 31 -10.64 -7.66 -15.32
CA PRO A 31 -11.27 -8.88 -14.83
C PRO A 31 -12.02 -8.63 -13.53
N ALA A 32 -13.32 -8.94 -13.51
CA ALA A 32 -14.13 -8.85 -12.31
C ALA A 32 -13.55 -9.72 -11.18
N ARG A 33 -13.25 -9.12 -10.03
CA ARG A 33 -12.82 -9.84 -8.82
C ARG A 33 -13.91 -9.79 -7.77
N LYS A 34 -14.33 -10.96 -7.29
CA LYS A 34 -15.19 -11.07 -6.09
C LYS A 34 -14.29 -11.21 -4.86
N PRO A 35 -14.33 -10.27 -3.91
CA PRO A 35 -13.57 -10.42 -2.68
C PRO A 35 -14.11 -11.62 -1.89
N VAL A 36 -13.22 -12.41 -1.31
CA VAL A 36 -13.60 -13.42 -0.32
C VAL A 36 -13.92 -12.68 0.98
N ARG A 37 -15.16 -12.77 1.44
CA ARG A 37 -15.60 -12.18 2.70
C ARG A 37 -15.89 -13.29 3.71
N ASP A 38 -15.30 -13.18 4.89
CA ASP A 38 -15.59 -14.05 6.02
C ASP A 38 -16.74 -13.44 6.83
N ALA A 39 -17.90 -14.10 6.85
CA ALA A 39 -19.10 -13.56 7.50
C ALA A 39 -18.92 -13.28 9.00
N ALA A 40 -18.11 -14.08 9.71
CA ALA A 40 -17.83 -13.87 11.12
C ALA A 40 -16.91 -12.66 11.33
N LEU A 41 -15.92 -12.47 10.47
CA LEU A 41 -15.08 -11.27 10.47
C LEU A 41 -15.90 -10.01 10.15
N GLU A 42 -16.72 -10.05 9.11
CA GLU A 42 -17.59 -8.92 8.74
C GLU A 42 -18.55 -8.55 9.87
N SER A 43 -19.10 -9.54 10.58
CA SER A 43 -19.95 -9.29 11.75
C SER A 43 -19.18 -8.60 12.90
N LYS A 44 -17.92 -9.00 13.14
CA LYS A 44 -17.05 -8.33 14.12
C LYS A 44 -16.72 -6.89 13.72
N VAL A 45 -16.42 -6.66 12.45
CA VAL A 45 -16.15 -5.32 11.90
C VAL A 45 -17.36 -4.43 12.06
N GLU A 46 -18.55 -4.91 11.70
CA GLU A 46 -19.80 -4.16 11.82
C GLU A 46 -20.12 -3.81 13.28
N ALA A 47 -19.94 -4.77 14.20
CA ALA A 47 -20.11 -4.53 15.63
C ALA A 47 -19.14 -3.48 16.16
N ALA A 48 -17.87 -3.53 15.76
CA ALA A 48 -16.87 -2.53 16.13
C ALA A 48 -17.25 -1.14 15.59
N LEU A 49 -17.61 -1.03 14.31
CA LEU A 49 -17.97 0.24 13.66
C LEU A 49 -19.20 0.91 14.29
N LYS A 50 -20.18 0.14 14.78
CA LYS A 50 -21.34 0.66 15.52
C LYS A 50 -20.95 1.28 16.85
N GLY A 51 -19.92 0.76 17.51
CA GLY A 51 -19.41 1.28 18.78
C GLY A 51 -18.56 2.56 18.64
N LEU A 52 -18.07 2.88 17.44
CA LEU A 52 -17.20 4.03 17.23
C LEU A 52 -17.97 5.34 17.04
N THR A 53 -17.50 6.38 17.74
CA THR A 53 -17.85 7.77 17.43
C THR A 53 -17.32 8.18 16.06
N LEU A 54 -17.85 9.27 15.49
CA LEU A 54 -17.32 9.84 14.24
C LEU A 54 -15.83 10.17 14.35
N ARG A 55 -15.39 10.73 15.49
CA ARG A 55 -13.98 11.05 15.76
C ARG A 55 -13.11 9.80 15.68
N GLN A 56 -13.49 8.71 16.34
CA GLN A 56 -12.76 7.45 16.29
C GLN A 56 -12.72 6.87 14.87
N LYS A 57 -13.83 6.94 14.13
CA LYS A 57 -13.87 6.51 12.71
C LYS A 57 -12.87 7.29 11.85
N ILE A 58 -12.81 8.61 12.02
CA ILE A 58 -11.83 9.47 11.33
C ILE A 58 -10.40 9.10 11.74
N GLY A 59 -10.16 8.87 13.03
CA GLY A 59 -8.86 8.44 13.55
C GLY A 59 -8.39 7.10 12.96
N GLN A 60 -9.31 6.15 12.70
CA GLN A 60 -8.97 4.87 12.06
C GLN A 60 -8.52 4.99 10.59
N ILE A 61 -8.93 6.04 9.89
CA ILE A 61 -8.53 6.30 8.48
C ILE A 61 -7.44 7.36 8.33
N THR A 62 -6.88 7.85 9.44
CA THR A 62 -5.83 8.88 9.44
C THR A 62 -4.50 8.22 9.81
N GLN A 63 -3.49 8.33 8.94
CA GLN A 63 -2.18 7.73 9.13
C GLN A 63 -1.07 8.80 9.20
N PRO A 64 -0.79 9.36 10.39
CA PRO A 64 0.31 10.28 10.56
C PRO A 64 1.66 9.54 10.57
N GLU A 65 2.71 10.29 10.24
CA GLU A 65 4.09 9.83 10.29
C GLU A 65 4.68 10.04 11.70
N ILE A 66 5.52 9.13 12.18
CA ILE A 66 6.02 9.12 13.57
C ILE A 66 6.83 10.35 13.98
N ARG A 67 7.36 11.16 13.05
CA ARG A 67 8.03 12.43 13.37
C ARG A 67 7.04 13.57 13.61
N ALA A 68 5.77 13.38 13.22
CA ALA A 68 4.72 14.38 13.29
C ALA A 68 3.65 14.06 14.35
N ILE A 69 3.76 12.93 15.06
CA ILE A 69 2.78 12.53 16.08
C ILE A 69 3.43 11.95 17.34
N THR A 70 2.85 12.23 18.50
CA THR A 70 3.21 11.59 19.79
C THR A 70 2.16 10.57 20.24
N PRO A 71 2.48 9.66 21.18
CA PRO A 71 1.49 8.76 21.79
C PRO A 71 0.30 9.51 22.40
N GLU A 72 0.52 10.66 23.02
CA GLU A 72 -0.55 11.48 23.60
C GLU A 72 -1.54 11.96 22.53
N GLN A 73 -1.03 12.36 21.37
CA GLN A 73 -1.84 12.78 20.22
C GLN A 73 -2.54 11.59 19.56
N VAL A 74 -1.91 10.41 19.51
CA VAL A 74 -2.59 9.17 19.08
C VAL A 74 -3.81 8.91 19.95
N ARG A 75 -3.69 9.10 21.27
CA ARG A 75 -4.81 8.97 22.19
C ARG A 75 -5.86 10.07 21.97
N GLU A 76 -5.44 11.33 21.90
CA GLU A 76 -6.34 12.49 21.74
C GLU A 76 -7.19 12.40 20.46
N TYR A 77 -6.56 12.03 19.34
CA TYR A 77 -7.19 11.97 18.03
C TYR A 77 -7.73 10.58 17.68
N ALA A 78 -7.64 9.61 18.59
CA ALA A 78 -8.06 8.23 18.41
C ALA A 78 -7.49 7.57 17.14
N ILE A 79 -6.20 7.82 16.87
CA ILE A 79 -5.50 7.34 15.67
C ILE A 79 -5.38 5.81 15.69
N GLY A 80 -5.80 5.18 14.60
CA GLY A 80 -5.75 3.72 14.43
C GLY A 80 -4.51 3.21 13.70
N THR A 81 -3.76 4.10 13.05
CA THR A 81 -2.58 3.69 12.29
C THR A 81 -1.53 4.78 12.27
N ILE A 82 -0.25 4.40 12.21
CA ILE A 82 0.88 5.32 11.98
C ILE A 82 1.83 4.71 10.96
N LEU A 83 2.74 5.52 10.45
CA LEU A 83 3.81 5.04 9.57
C LEU A 83 5.17 5.60 9.92
N ASN A 84 6.22 4.89 9.52
CA ASN A 84 7.53 5.48 9.28
C ASN A 84 7.92 5.26 7.81
N GLY A 85 8.13 6.37 7.09
CA GLY A 85 8.62 6.33 5.72
C GLY A 85 10.14 6.13 5.69
N GLY A 86 10.73 6.25 4.50
CA GLY A 86 12.19 6.36 4.37
C GLY A 86 12.76 7.48 5.26
N GLY A 87 13.58 7.11 6.24
CA GLY A 87 14.20 8.05 7.16
C GLY A 87 13.33 8.54 8.33
N GLY A 88 12.18 7.92 8.57
CA GLY A 88 11.45 8.06 9.84
C GLY A 88 12.02 7.09 10.88
N TRP A 89 12.67 7.60 11.93
CA TRP A 89 13.25 6.79 13.01
C TRP A 89 12.73 7.25 14.38
N PRO A 90 12.65 6.35 15.38
CA PRO A 90 12.41 6.73 16.78
C PRO A 90 13.34 7.85 17.21
N GLY A 91 12.77 8.95 17.71
CA GLY A 91 13.54 10.10 18.18
C GLY A 91 14.38 10.81 17.10
N ASN A 92 14.06 10.62 15.80
CA ASN A 92 14.89 11.06 14.68
C ASN A 92 16.34 10.52 14.72
N ASP A 93 16.56 9.41 15.41
CA ASP A 93 17.87 8.78 15.52
C ASP A 93 18.02 7.62 14.54
N ARG A 94 18.81 7.81 13.49
CA ARG A 94 19.15 6.74 12.52
C ARG A 94 19.85 5.55 13.18
N ALA A 95 20.46 5.73 14.35
CA ALA A 95 21.08 4.67 15.13
C ALA A 95 20.11 3.92 16.05
N ALA A 96 18.82 4.30 16.09
CA ALA A 96 17.80 3.68 16.93
C ALA A 96 17.82 2.15 16.80
N THR A 97 18.01 1.50 17.94
CA THR A 97 18.11 0.05 18.07
C THR A 97 16.75 -0.62 17.92
N PRO A 98 16.67 -1.90 17.53
CA PRO A 98 15.41 -2.64 17.49
C PRO A 98 14.61 -2.60 18.81
N ALA A 99 15.28 -2.47 19.96
CA ALA A 99 14.62 -2.31 21.25
C ALA A 99 13.90 -0.97 21.39
N GLN A 100 14.51 0.13 20.95
CA GLN A 100 13.88 1.46 20.95
C GLN A 100 12.68 1.52 19.99
N TRP A 101 12.75 0.82 18.86
CA TRP A 101 11.60 0.66 17.97
C TRP A 101 10.44 -0.06 18.67
N ARG A 102 10.72 -1.19 19.35
CA ARG A 102 9.69 -1.92 20.11
C ARG A 102 9.09 -1.09 21.22
N GLU A 103 9.92 -0.39 22.00
CA GLU A 103 9.47 0.47 23.09
C GLU A 103 8.53 1.57 22.57
N LEU A 104 8.87 2.20 21.44
CA LEU A 104 8.00 3.19 20.82
C LEU A 104 6.69 2.56 20.31
N SER A 105 6.74 1.35 19.75
CA SER A 105 5.55 0.63 19.31
C SER A 105 4.61 0.32 20.46
N GLU A 106 5.15 -0.14 21.60
CA GLU A 106 4.38 -0.42 22.82
C GLU A 106 3.68 0.85 23.36
N LYS A 107 4.37 2.00 23.34
CA LYS A 107 3.79 3.29 23.74
C LYS A 107 2.62 3.70 22.84
N PHE A 108 2.79 3.59 21.52
CA PHE A 108 1.71 3.90 20.57
C PHE A 108 0.53 2.92 20.70
N GLN A 109 0.80 1.63 20.90
CA GLN A 109 -0.26 0.65 21.14
C GLN A 109 -1.06 0.95 22.40
N ALA A 110 -0.38 1.24 23.51
CA ALA A 110 -1.04 1.59 24.77
C ALA A 110 -1.92 2.85 24.61
N ALA A 111 -1.44 3.87 23.90
CA ALA A 111 -2.20 5.08 23.61
C ALA A 111 -3.46 4.81 22.79
N ALA A 112 -3.35 4.01 21.72
CA ALA A 112 -4.48 3.67 20.87
C ALA A 112 -5.55 2.87 21.61
N LEU A 113 -5.14 1.89 22.44
CA LEU A 113 -6.07 1.08 23.25
C LEU A 113 -6.76 1.89 24.35
N GLN A 114 -6.16 2.98 24.85
CA GLN A 114 -6.83 3.91 25.76
C GLN A 114 -7.93 4.71 25.04
N ALA A 115 -7.70 5.14 23.81
CA ALA A 115 -8.64 5.97 23.05
C ALA A 115 -9.77 5.16 22.39
N THR A 116 -9.45 3.94 21.95
CA THR A 116 -10.39 3.03 21.27
C THR A 116 -10.21 1.61 21.81
N PRO A 117 -10.75 1.31 23.02
CA PRO A 117 -10.61 0.01 23.64
C PRO A 117 -11.06 -1.13 22.70
N GLY A 118 -10.20 -2.14 22.55
CA GLY A 118 -10.46 -3.30 21.69
C GLY A 118 -10.04 -3.13 20.22
N ILE A 119 -9.60 -1.94 19.78
CA ILE A 119 -9.04 -1.73 18.44
C ILE A 119 -7.56 -1.34 18.58
N PRO A 120 -6.62 -2.26 18.29
CA PRO A 120 -5.20 -1.97 18.36
C PRO A 120 -4.74 -1.09 17.19
N LEU A 121 -3.61 -0.43 17.36
CA LEU A 121 -2.98 0.36 16.31
C LEU A 121 -2.25 -0.54 15.31
N ILE A 122 -2.21 -0.14 14.04
CA ILE A 122 -1.34 -0.78 13.03
C ILE A 122 -0.24 0.19 12.59
N TRP A 123 1.01 -0.29 12.62
CA TRP A 123 2.18 0.49 12.22
C TRP A 123 2.74 -0.02 10.88
N GLY A 124 2.69 0.83 9.85
CA GLY A 124 3.26 0.63 8.52
C GLY A 124 4.70 1.15 8.32
N THR A 125 5.51 0.45 7.54
CA THR A 125 6.88 0.87 7.20
C THR A 125 7.30 0.51 5.79
N ASP A 126 8.16 1.33 5.17
CA ASP A 126 8.88 0.96 3.95
C ASP A 126 9.96 -0.10 4.25
N ALA A 127 9.58 -1.37 4.20
CA ALA A 127 10.45 -2.54 4.24
C ALA A 127 10.59 -3.16 2.84
N VAL A 128 11.23 -2.43 1.93
CA VAL A 128 11.21 -2.69 0.47
C VAL A 128 12.34 -3.59 -0.02
N HIS A 129 13.36 -3.83 0.80
CA HIS A 129 14.45 -4.75 0.51
C HIS A 129 15.05 -5.31 1.81
N GLY A 130 14.18 -5.79 2.69
CA GLY A 130 14.46 -6.03 4.11
C GLY A 130 13.87 -4.92 4.97
N HIS A 131 14.09 -4.97 6.29
CA HIS A 131 13.62 -3.91 7.21
C HIS A 131 14.57 -2.71 7.20
N ASN A 132 14.70 -2.09 6.02
CA ASN A 132 15.80 -1.21 5.63
C ASN A 132 15.93 0.10 6.44
N ASN A 133 14.91 0.49 7.22
CA ASN A 133 15.00 1.65 8.11
C ASN A 133 15.70 1.31 9.43
N VAL A 134 15.77 0.04 9.84
CA VAL A 134 16.31 -0.37 11.14
C VAL A 134 17.79 -0.70 11.04
N ARG A 135 18.61 -0.04 11.87
CA ARG A 135 20.04 -0.30 11.93
C ARG A 135 20.31 -1.77 12.32
N GLY A 136 21.14 -2.44 11.54
CA GLY A 136 21.49 -3.85 11.75
C GLY A 136 20.52 -4.86 11.11
N ALA A 137 19.43 -4.40 10.49
CA ALA A 137 18.59 -5.28 9.68
C ALA A 137 19.34 -5.74 8.41
N THR A 138 19.04 -6.95 7.95
CA THR A 138 19.52 -7.45 6.67
C THR A 138 18.98 -6.60 5.52
N LEU A 139 19.87 -6.19 4.62
CA LEU A 139 19.53 -5.54 3.36
C LEU A 139 19.66 -6.56 2.23
N PHE A 140 18.55 -6.84 1.57
CA PHE A 140 18.50 -7.69 0.39
C PHE A 140 18.76 -6.87 -0.88
N PRO A 141 19.11 -7.51 -2.01
CA PRO A 141 19.13 -6.85 -3.30
C PRO A 141 17.77 -6.22 -3.62
N HIS A 142 17.78 -5.04 -4.25
CA HIS A 142 16.55 -4.43 -4.75
C HIS A 142 15.89 -5.26 -5.85
N ASN A 143 14.62 -4.97 -6.10
CA ASN A 143 13.75 -5.78 -6.94
C ASN A 143 14.28 -6.02 -8.36
N ILE A 144 15.02 -5.07 -8.96
CA ILE A 144 15.63 -5.28 -10.28
C ILE A 144 16.58 -6.49 -10.30
N ALA A 145 17.38 -6.65 -9.24
CA ALA A 145 18.28 -7.79 -9.09
C ALA A 145 17.50 -9.07 -8.76
N LEU A 146 16.46 -8.99 -7.93
CA LEU A 146 15.58 -10.12 -7.65
C LEU A 146 14.84 -10.58 -8.91
N GLY A 147 14.44 -9.65 -9.76
CA GLY A 147 13.88 -9.87 -11.09
C GLY A 147 14.79 -10.68 -11.99
N ALA A 148 16.09 -10.32 -12.02
CA ALA A 148 17.10 -11.03 -12.79
C ALA A 148 17.28 -12.50 -12.35
N THR A 149 16.99 -12.83 -11.08
CA THR A 149 17.04 -14.23 -10.61
C THR A 149 15.92 -15.10 -11.18
N ARG A 150 14.78 -14.49 -11.54
CA ARG A 150 13.53 -15.16 -11.94
C ARG A 150 13.04 -16.21 -10.93
N ASN A 151 13.51 -16.14 -9.68
CA ASN A 151 13.29 -17.16 -8.67
C ASN A 151 12.22 -16.71 -7.66
N ALA A 152 11.00 -17.20 -7.84
CA ALA A 152 9.88 -16.88 -6.97
C ALA A 152 10.06 -17.41 -5.54
N ASP A 153 10.67 -18.59 -5.38
CA ASP A 153 10.89 -19.19 -4.07
C ASP A 153 11.88 -18.37 -3.24
N LEU A 154 12.95 -17.89 -3.87
CA LEU A 154 13.89 -16.95 -3.25
C LEU A 154 13.18 -15.67 -2.79
N VAL A 155 12.33 -15.07 -3.63
CA VAL A 155 11.59 -13.86 -3.28
C VAL A 155 10.62 -14.12 -2.11
N ARG A 156 9.97 -15.29 -2.08
CA ARG A 156 9.11 -15.71 -0.96
C ARG A 156 9.90 -15.83 0.34
N ASP A 157 11.08 -16.45 0.31
CA ASP A 157 11.96 -16.59 1.48
C ASP A 157 12.48 -15.24 1.98
N ILE A 158 12.81 -14.33 1.08
CA ILE A 158 13.14 -12.93 1.41
C ILE A 158 11.95 -12.24 2.09
N GLY A 159 10.72 -12.44 1.58
CA GLY A 159 9.49 -11.94 2.21
C GLY A 159 9.33 -12.45 3.64
N ARG A 160 9.50 -13.76 3.88
CA ARG A 160 9.45 -14.36 5.22
C ARG A 160 10.52 -13.79 6.16
N ALA A 161 11.75 -13.64 5.68
CA ALA A 161 12.84 -13.06 6.46
C ALA A 161 12.57 -11.59 6.81
N THR A 162 12.03 -10.82 5.86
CA THR A 162 11.65 -9.42 6.06
C THR A 162 10.53 -9.29 7.07
N ALA A 163 9.47 -10.11 6.98
CA ALA A 163 8.37 -10.12 7.95
C ALA A 163 8.85 -10.36 9.38
N ARG A 164 9.74 -11.34 9.58
CA ARG A 164 10.36 -11.62 10.89
C ARG A 164 11.13 -10.41 11.42
N ALA A 165 11.90 -9.73 10.57
CA ALA A 165 12.65 -8.53 10.97
C ALA A 165 11.72 -7.36 11.36
N VAL A 166 10.65 -7.12 10.59
CA VAL A 166 9.63 -6.10 10.89
C VAL A 166 8.90 -6.40 12.20
N ARG A 167 8.51 -7.66 12.43
CA ARG A 167 7.90 -8.09 13.69
C ARG A 167 8.84 -7.93 14.88
N ALA A 168 10.14 -8.19 14.69
CA ALA A 168 11.15 -8.02 15.74
C ALA A 168 11.29 -6.57 16.23
N SER A 169 10.87 -5.57 15.44
CA SER A 169 10.81 -4.17 15.86
C SER A 169 9.42 -3.74 16.37
N GLY A 170 8.46 -4.66 16.47
CA GLY A 170 7.09 -4.38 16.92
C GLY A 170 6.19 -3.77 15.85
N LEU A 171 6.53 -3.90 14.56
CA LEU A 171 5.75 -3.35 13.45
C LEU A 171 4.90 -4.44 12.78
N HIS A 172 3.87 -4.03 12.03
CA HIS A 172 2.76 -4.93 11.65
C HIS A 172 2.53 -5.00 10.14
N TRP A 173 2.96 -3.96 9.42
CA TRP A 173 2.60 -3.72 8.04
C TRP A 173 3.82 -3.24 7.24
N ALA A 174 4.14 -3.95 6.16
CA ALA A 174 5.19 -3.59 5.22
C ALA A 174 4.59 -2.97 3.94
N PHE A 175 5.11 -1.82 3.54
CA PHE A 175 4.80 -1.19 2.27
C PHE A 175 5.58 -1.85 1.12
N ALA A 176 5.34 -3.14 0.92
CA ALA A 176 5.98 -3.96 -0.10
C ALA A 176 5.03 -5.09 -0.54
N PRO A 177 5.14 -5.60 -1.78
CA PRO A 177 6.13 -5.25 -2.80
C PRO A 177 5.75 -4.07 -3.71
N THR A 178 6.77 -3.44 -4.30
CA THR A 178 6.58 -2.59 -5.48
C THR A 178 6.33 -3.48 -6.72
N LEU A 179 5.21 -3.25 -7.40
CA LEU A 179 4.73 -4.01 -8.57
C LEU A 179 4.71 -3.15 -9.85
N ALA A 180 5.50 -2.08 -9.89
CA ALA A 180 5.69 -1.27 -11.07
C ALA A 180 6.23 -2.14 -12.23
N VAL A 181 5.66 -1.99 -13.42
CA VAL A 181 6.23 -2.51 -14.67
C VAL A 181 6.92 -1.35 -15.37
N VAL A 182 8.24 -1.37 -15.41
CA VAL A 182 9.01 -0.23 -15.94
C VAL A 182 8.96 -0.23 -17.46
N GLN A 183 8.59 0.91 -18.04
CA GLN A 183 8.60 1.13 -19.49
C GLN A 183 9.73 2.06 -19.93
N ASP A 184 10.26 2.88 -19.01
CA ASP A 184 11.35 3.81 -19.27
C ASP A 184 12.35 3.82 -18.11
N VAL A 185 13.56 3.32 -18.37
CA VAL A 185 14.62 3.16 -17.35
C VAL A 185 15.19 4.47 -16.81
N ARG A 186 14.82 5.62 -17.40
CA ARG A 186 15.14 6.94 -16.83
C ARG A 186 14.40 7.22 -15.54
N TRP A 187 13.36 6.44 -15.24
CA TRP A 187 12.62 6.56 -13.99
C TRP A 187 13.51 6.26 -12.79
N GLY A 188 13.56 7.21 -11.84
CA GLY A 188 14.42 7.14 -10.66
C GLY A 188 14.14 5.96 -9.74
N ARG A 189 12.99 5.30 -9.89
CA ARG A 189 12.58 4.12 -9.12
C ARG A 189 12.64 2.82 -9.93
N THR A 190 13.33 2.83 -11.08
CA THR A 190 13.50 1.63 -11.93
C THR A 190 14.02 0.42 -11.15
N TYR A 191 14.91 0.64 -10.18
CA TYR A 191 15.47 -0.44 -9.36
C TYR A 191 14.45 -1.09 -8.41
N GLU A 192 13.34 -0.43 -8.12
CA GLU A 192 12.25 -0.96 -7.29
C GLU A 192 11.29 -1.88 -8.05
N SER A 193 11.42 -1.96 -9.38
CA SER A 193 10.65 -2.90 -10.19
C SER A 193 11.39 -4.24 -10.35
N TYR A 194 10.64 -5.34 -10.43
CA TYR A 194 11.18 -6.63 -10.81
C TYR A 194 11.53 -6.73 -12.31
N GLY A 195 11.13 -5.76 -13.13
CA GLY A 195 11.49 -5.69 -14.54
C GLY A 195 10.40 -5.07 -15.42
N VAL A 196 10.55 -5.32 -16.73
CA VAL A 196 9.67 -4.75 -17.78
C VAL A 196 8.56 -5.71 -18.22
N ASP A 197 8.60 -6.96 -17.76
CA ASP A 197 7.66 -8.02 -18.13
C ASP A 197 6.56 -8.15 -17.05
N PRO A 198 5.29 -7.82 -17.34
CA PRO A 198 4.17 -7.96 -16.40
C PRO A 198 4.03 -9.37 -15.82
N ALA A 199 4.31 -10.42 -16.59
CA ALA A 199 4.19 -11.80 -16.12
C ALA A 199 5.26 -12.13 -15.06
N LEU A 200 6.48 -11.62 -15.24
CA LEU A 200 7.54 -11.72 -14.24
C LEU A 200 7.19 -10.95 -12.97
N VAL A 201 6.75 -9.69 -13.11
CA VAL A 201 6.36 -8.83 -11.98
C VAL A 201 5.22 -9.45 -11.19
N LYS A 202 4.20 -9.99 -11.87
CA LYS A 202 3.09 -10.73 -11.25
C LYS A 202 3.59 -11.91 -10.44
N ARG A 203 4.43 -12.77 -11.04
CA ARG A 203 4.94 -13.99 -10.39
C ARG A 203 5.78 -13.67 -9.14
N LEU A 204 6.73 -12.75 -9.25
CA LEU A 204 7.60 -12.40 -8.12
C LEU A 204 6.88 -11.57 -7.06
N GLY A 205 5.99 -10.68 -7.49
CA GLY A 205 5.11 -9.90 -6.63
C GLY A 205 4.20 -10.77 -5.77
N GLN A 206 3.56 -11.78 -6.37
CA GLN A 206 2.75 -12.76 -5.64
C GLN A 206 3.58 -13.48 -4.58
N ALA A 207 4.78 -13.96 -4.94
CA ALA A 207 5.66 -14.64 -4.00
C ALA A 207 6.10 -13.75 -2.84
N ALA A 208 6.37 -12.47 -3.08
CA ALA A 208 6.69 -11.50 -2.04
C ALA A 208 5.52 -11.31 -1.05
N VAL A 209 4.28 -11.17 -1.56
CA VAL A 209 3.07 -11.06 -0.72
C VAL A 209 2.86 -12.33 0.11
N GLU A 210 2.98 -13.51 -0.51
CA GLU A 210 2.88 -14.80 0.19
C GLU A 210 3.91 -14.90 1.32
N GLY A 211 5.16 -14.53 1.06
CA GLY A 211 6.23 -14.58 2.05
C GLY A 211 6.04 -13.60 3.19
N LEU A 212 5.63 -12.35 2.89
CA LEU A 212 5.39 -11.33 3.91
C LEU A 212 4.22 -11.70 4.82
N GLN A 213 3.13 -12.22 4.25
CA GLN A 213 1.90 -12.54 4.99
C GLN A 213 1.87 -13.97 5.54
N GLU A 214 2.93 -14.77 5.34
CA GLU A 214 2.97 -16.12 5.89
C GLU A 214 2.90 -16.08 7.42
N GLY A 215 1.90 -16.75 7.98
CA GLY A 215 1.70 -16.80 9.42
C GLY A 215 1.10 -15.51 10.00
N LEU A 216 0.42 -14.69 9.18
CA LEU A 216 -0.16 -13.40 9.61
C LEU A 216 -1.16 -13.56 10.77
N GLN A 217 -2.00 -14.59 10.73
CA GLN A 217 -3.01 -14.84 11.77
C GLN A 217 -2.39 -15.27 13.10
N GLU A 218 -1.21 -15.89 13.04
CA GLU A 218 -0.39 -16.31 14.19
C GLU A 218 0.58 -15.21 14.65
N GLY A 219 0.51 -14.01 14.07
CA GLY A 219 1.39 -12.88 14.41
C GLY A 219 2.83 -13.00 13.92
N ARG A 220 3.15 -14.01 13.10
CA ARG A 220 4.49 -14.21 12.51
C ARG A 220 4.71 -13.39 11.24
N GLY A 221 3.68 -13.29 10.41
CA GLY A 221 3.68 -12.51 9.16
C GLY A 221 3.31 -11.05 9.38
N VAL A 222 3.52 -10.20 8.38
CA VAL A 222 3.12 -8.78 8.35
C VAL A 222 2.15 -8.54 7.19
N LEU A 223 1.29 -7.53 7.31
CA LEU A 223 0.47 -7.08 6.18
C LEU A 223 1.39 -6.63 5.04
N ALA A 224 1.03 -6.96 3.80
CA ALA A 224 1.74 -6.50 2.61
C ALA A 224 0.96 -5.36 1.91
N THR A 225 1.65 -4.54 1.13
CA THR A 225 1.06 -3.52 0.26
C THR A 225 1.57 -3.71 -1.16
N ALA A 226 0.68 -4.10 -2.08
CA ALA A 226 0.95 -3.95 -3.50
C ALA A 226 0.96 -2.44 -3.85
N LYS A 227 2.08 -1.92 -4.36
CA LYS A 227 2.24 -0.51 -4.71
C LYS A 227 2.97 -0.28 -6.05
N HIS A 228 2.78 0.85 -6.73
CA HIS A 228 1.77 1.89 -6.50
C HIS A 228 0.67 1.72 -7.54
N TYR A 229 -0.58 1.76 -7.10
CA TYR A 229 -1.72 1.58 -7.99
C TYR A 229 -2.05 2.89 -8.70
N ILE A 230 -2.01 3.00 -10.03
CA ILE A 230 -1.40 2.07 -11.00
C ILE A 230 -0.67 2.88 -12.09
N GLY A 231 0.26 2.26 -12.80
CA GLY A 231 0.95 2.86 -13.96
C GLY A 231 2.16 3.72 -13.60
N ASP A 232 2.65 3.62 -12.37
CA ASP A 232 3.82 4.36 -11.87
C ASP A 232 5.09 4.12 -12.71
N GLY A 233 5.30 2.91 -13.22
CA GLY A 233 6.42 2.58 -14.11
C GLY A 233 6.28 3.02 -15.58
N GLY A 234 5.13 3.59 -15.97
CA GLY A 234 4.78 3.94 -17.36
C GLY A 234 4.80 5.43 -17.68
N THR A 235 5.39 6.27 -16.82
CA THR A 235 5.34 7.72 -17.01
C THR A 235 6.15 8.18 -18.23
N ARG A 236 5.64 9.20 -18.92
CA ARG A 236 6.28 9.77 -20.12
C ARG A 236 7.69 10.25 -19.77
N ARG A 237 8.68 9.69 -20.47
CA ARG A 237 10.13 9.94 -20.27
C ARG A 237 10.67 9.45 -18.91
N GLY A 238 9.95 8.57 -18.21
CA GLY A 238 10.33 8.10 -16.88
C GLY A 238 10.36 9.22 -15.82
N ILE A 239 9.55 10.27 -15.98
CA ILE A 239 9.49 11.34 -14.97
C ILE A 239 8.72 10.80 -13.75
N ASP A 240 9.36 10.79 -12.58
CA ASP A 240 8.69 10.36 -11.35
C ASP A 240 7.45 11.20 -11.08
N GLN A 241 6.34 10.55 -10.71
CA GLN A 241 5.02 11.17 -10.50
C GLN A 241 4.45 11.87 -11.76
N GLY A 242 5.01 11.60 -12.94
CA GLY A 242 4.56 12.15 -14.21
C GLY A 242 3.29 11.49 -14.75
N LEU A 243 2.84 11.98 -15.92
CA LEU A 243 1.72 11.39 -16.64
C LEU A 243 2.15 10.05 -17.27
N ALA A 244 1.40 8.98 -17.01
CA ALA A 244 1.49 7.71 -17.74
C ALA A 244 0.47 7.71 -18.90
N PRO A 245 0.89 7.95 -20.17
CA PRO A 245 -0.03 7.93 -21.30
C PRO A 245 -0.31 6.48 -21.70
N THR A 246 -1.48 5.96 -21.36
CA THR A 246 -1.84 4.55 -21.57
C THR A 246 -3.33 4.39 -21.81
N SER A 247 -3.73 3.34 -22.52
CA SER A 247 -5.14 3.01 -22.71
C SER A 247 -5.66 2.16 -21.53
N PRO A 248 -6.97 2.14 -21.28
CA PRO A 248 -7.57 1.25 -20.28
C PRO A 248 -7.25 -0.23 -20.49
N ALA A 249 -7.15 -0.67 -21.74
CA ALA A 249 -6.81 -2.04 -22.10
C ALA A 249 -5.34 -2.36 -21.81
N ASP A 250 -4.42 -1.43 -22.09
CA ASP A 250 -3.00 -1.60 -21.77
C ASP A 250 -2.74 -1.59 -20.26
N LEU A 251 -3.52 -0.81 -19.48
CA LEU A 251 -3.47 -0.82 -18.03
C LEU A 251 -4.00 -2.12 -17.39
N ALA A 252 -4.88 -2.84 -18.09
CA ALA A 252 -5.50 -4.06 -17.57
C ALA A 252 -4.61 -5.31 -17.70
N ASN A 253 -3.60 -5.27 -18.58
CA ASN A 253 -2.71 -6.38 -18.92
C ASN A 253 -1.45 -6.42 -18.07
#